data_AF-A0A351J485-F1
#
_entry.id   AF-A0A351J485-F1
#
_cell.length_a   1.000
_cell.length_b   1.000
_cell.length_c   1.000
_cell.angle_alpha   90.00
_cell.angle_beta   90.00
_cell.angle_gamma   90.00
#
_symmetry.space_group_name_H-M   'P 1'
#
loop_
_entity.id
_entity.type
_entity.pdbx_description
1 polymer ?
#
loop_
_entity_poly.entity_id
_entity_poly.type
_entity_poly.pdbx_seq_one_letter_code
_entity_poly.pdbx_strand_id
1 'polypeptide(L)'
;MSMTEQNLIPAPNQHRAIAKPDPAAVAAGEREKSRIQAAYFMAFQNPRNVEESRIRILQACKRPVFAEKAEYKKPVGGTTIKGPSIRLAELALREWGNVTTETQTVYEDDNVRRVKVFCTDLETNAMFAKEITLSKTVERKNITGREKIGERINSQGEVVFIVRATDDELNTKEAALVSKVVRNEGLRLIPTDIIEEALEVARKTASDKTKEDPAAAKHKILDAFANIGIMPTDLEQYLGHPTDNIQPAELNDLRAIHAAIKDGEAKWSDYIEKPVTDANPAGTNAAAKTRAKAEALKNGLNQQNS
;
A
#
# COMPACT_ATOMS: atom_id res chain seq x y z
N MET A 1 -25.42 -64.52 -59.31
CA MET A 1 -24.70 -63.31 -59.77
C MET A 1 -25.50 -62.12 -59.27
N SER A 2 -25.03 -61.19 -58.45
CA SER A 2 -23.72 -60.91 -57.87
C SER A 2 -24.02 -60.12 -56.59
N MET A 3 -23.49 -60.57 -55.45
CA MET A 3 -23.42 -59.72 -54.26
C MET A 3 -22.41 -58.61 -54.56
N THR A 4 -22.81 -57.35 -54.38
CA THR A 4 -21.89 -56.21 -54.42
C THR A 4 -21.65 -55.79 -52.97
N GLU A 5 -20.52 -56.25 -52.41
CA GLU A 5 -20.03 -55.80 -51.11
C GLU A 5 -19.81 -54.28 -51.16
N GLN A 6 -20.58 -53.56 -50.35
CA GLN A 6 -20.27 -52.18 -50.00
C GLN A 6 -19.05 -52.21 -49.08
N ASN A 7 -17.88 -51.89 -49.63
CA ASN A 7 -16.66 -51.62 -48.87
C ASN A 7 -16.89 -50.38 -47.98
N LEU A 8 -17.25 -50.61 -46.72
CA LEU A 8 -17.25 -49.60 -45.67
C LEU A 8 -15.78 -49.26 -45.37
N ILE A 9 -15.28 -48.16 -45.91
CA ILE A 9 -13.99 -47.60 -45.49
C ILE A 9 -14.16 -47.13 -44.04
N PRO A 10 -13.43 -47.68 -43.06
CA PRO A 10 -13.49 -47.15 -41.70
C PRO A 10 -12.93 -45.73 -41.71
N ALA A 11 -13.72 -44.77 -41.22
CA ALA A 11 -13.26 -43.39 -41.04
C ALA A 11 -11.93 -43.41 -40.26
N PRO A 12 -10.91 -42.62 -40.68
CA PRO A 12 -9.66 -42.58 -39.95
C PRO A 12 -9.97 -42.12 -38.54
N ASN A 13 -9.70 -43.01 -37.58
CA ASN A 13 -9.86 -42.77 -36.16
C ASN A 13 -8.94 -41.61 -35.79
N GLN A 14 -9.46 -40.38 -35.84
CA GLN A 14 -8.79 -39.16 -35.43
C GLN A 14 -8.56 -39.27 -33.93
N HIS A 15 -7.49 -39.98 -33.57
CA HIS A 15 -6.86 -39.84 -32.27
C HIS A 15 -6.46 -38.38 -32.20
N ARG A 16 -7.32 -37.60 -31.55
CA ARG A 16 -7.07 -36.23 -31.16
C ARG A 16 -5.77 -36.29 -30.38
N ALA A 17 -4.65 -35.97 -31.03
CA ALA A 17 -3.34 -36.03 -30.42
C ALA A 17 -3.43 -35.18 -29.15
N ILE A 18 -3.39 -35.83 -27.99
CA ILE A 18 -3.30 -35.13 -26.72
C ILE A 18 -1.97 -34.40 -26.82
N ALA A 19 -2.03 -33.08 -27.04
CA ALA A 19 -0.86 -32.24 -27.06
C ALA A 19 -0.13 -32.50 -25.75
N LYS A 20 1.05 -33.12 -25.83
CA LYS A 20 1.85 -33.39 -24.64
C LYS A 20 2.10 -32.04 -23.96
N PRO A 21 1.79 -31.90 -22.67
CA PRO A 21 2.00 -30.63 -21.98
C PRO A 21 3.48 -30.26 -22.10
N ASP A 22 3.74 -28.99 -22.38
CA ASP A 22 5.10 -28.46 -22.51
C ASP A 22 5.92 -28.86 -21.26
N PRO A 23 7.01 -29.64 -21.42
CA PRO A 23 7.85 -30.07 -20.31
C PRO A 23 8.33 -28.90 -19.43
N ALA A 24 8.53 -27.70 -20.01
CA ALA A 24 8.90 -26.51 -19.27
C ALA A 24 7.75 -26.01 -18.37
N ALA A 25 6.51 -26.01 -18.88
CA ALA A 25 5.32 -25.64 -18.11
C ALA A 25 5.05 -26.64 -16.99
N VAL A 26 5.24 -27.94 -17.24
CA VAL A 26 5.12 -28.99 -16.21
C VAL A 26 6.16 -28.80 -15.11
N ALA A 27 7.42 -28.57 -15.48
CA ALA A 27 8.50 -28.34 -14.52
C ALA A 27 8.29 -27.06 -13.69
N ALA A 28 7.79 -25.98 -14.29
CA ALA A 28 7.45 -24.75 -13.58
C ALA A 28 6.32 -24.97 -12.57
N GLY A 29 5.25 -25.68 -12.98
CA GLY A 29 4.14 -26.01 -12.08
C GLY A 29 4.56 -26.89 -10.91
N GLU A 30 5.47 -27.84 -11.11
CA GLU A 30 5.92 -28.73 -10.05
C GLU A 30 6.87 -28.03 -9.06
N ARG A 31 7.74 -27.14 -9.56
CA ARG A 31 8.57 -26.28 -8.70
C ARG A 31 7.71 -25.39 -7.82
N GLU A 32 6.65 -24.82 -8.37
CA GLU A 32 5.78 -23.91 -7.63
C GLU A 32 4.97 -24.65 -6.56
N LYS A 33 4.41 -25.81 -6.89
CA LYS A 33 3.77 -26.69 -5.90
C LYS A 33 4.74 -27.08 -4.78
N SER A 34 5.96 -27.49 -5.14
CA SER A 34 6.99 -27.89 -4.18
C SER A 34 7.39 -26.71 -3.27
N ARG A 35 7.53 -25.50 -3.83
CA ARG A 35 7.83 -24.28 -3.08
C ARG A 35 6.73 -23.98 -2.04
N ILE A 36 5.47 -24.02 -2.47
CA ILE A 36 4.32 -23.77 -1.60
C ILE A 36 4.24 -24.83 -0.51
N GLN A 37 4.33 -26.12 -0.88
CA GLN A 37 4.31 -27.22 0.09
C GLN A 37 5.45 -27.12 1.11
N ALA A 38 6.66 -26.81 0.66
CA ALA A 38 7.81 -26.62 1.54
C ALA A 38 7.60 -25.45 2.50
N ALA A 39 7.04 -24.33 2.04
CA ALA A 39 6.75 -23.18 2.89
C ALA A 39 5.75 -23.52 4.02
N TYR A 40 4.65 -24.19 3.69
CA TYR A 40 3.67 -24.66 4.70
C TYR A 40 4.27 -25.70 5.64
N PHE A 41 5.06 -26.64 5.11
CA PHE A 41 5.73 -27.65 5.94
C PHE A 41 6.71 -27.03 6.94
N MET A 42 7.52 -26.06 6.49
CA MET A 42 8.44 -25.33 7.35
C MET A 42 7.73 -24.52 8.44
N ALA A 43 6.60 -23.88 8.10
CA ALA A 43 5.77 -23.15 9.06
C ALA A 43 5.14 -24.09 10.11
N PHE A 44 4.69 -25.27 9.70
CA PHE A 44 4.15 -26.29 10.60
C PHE A 44 5.23 -26.86 11.54
N GLN A 45 6.45 -27.08 11.03
CA GLN A 45 7.57 -27.59 11.81
C GLN A 45 8.13 -26.57 12.80
N ASN A 46 8.08 -25.28 12.45
CA ASN A 46 8.60 -24.17 13.26
C ASN A 46 7.51 -23.09 13.44
N PRO A 47 6.47 -23.37 14.26
CA PRO A 47 5.42 -22.38 14.53
C PRO A 47 5.99 -21.16 15.25
N ARG A 48 5.43 -19.98 14.97
CA ARG A 48 5.88 -18.74 15.60
C ARG A 48 5.55 -18.71 17.09
N ASN A 49 6.44 -18.10 17.87
CA ASN A 49 6.10 -17.64 19.21
C ASN A 49 5.65 -16.18 19.14
N VAL A 50 4.36 -15.93 19.42
CA VAL A 50 3.75 -14.59 19.32
C VAL A 50 4.47 -13.56 20.19
N GLU A 51 4.82 -13.92 21.42
CA GLU A 51 5.53 -13.01 22.33
C GLU A 51 6.95 -12.72 21.86
N GLU A 52 7.63 -13.72 21.32
CA GLU A 52 8.97 -13.52 20.77
C GLU A 52 8.94 -12.64 19.52
N SER A 53 7.98 -12.87 18.62
CA SER A 53 7.74 -12.02 17.45
C SER A 53 7.46 -10.58 17.86
N ARG A 54 6.58 -10.37 18.85
CA ARG A 54 6.31 -9.05 19.43
C ARG A 54 7.59 -8.40 19.95
N ILE A 55 8.38 -9.10 20.77
CA ILE A 55 9.64 -8.58 21.32
C ILE A 55 10.60 -8.16 20.19
N ARG A 56 10.76 -8.96 19.13
CA ARG A 56 11.64 -8.62 18.00
C ARG A 56 11.19 -7.33 17.30
N ILE A 57 9.87 -7.16 17.08
CA ILE A 57 9.30 -5.93 16.51
C ILE A 57 9.61 -4.71 17.40
N LEU A 58 9.36 -4.82 18.71
CA LEU A 58 9.60 -3.73 19.65
C LEU A 58 11.09 -3.38 19.76
N GLN A 59 11.98 -4.37 19.76
CA GLN A 59 13.43 -4.15 19.78
C GLN A 59 13.92 -3.41 18.54
N ALA A 60 13.36 -3.73 17.37
CA ALA A 60 13.67 -2.98 16.15
C ALA A 60 13.23 -1.51 16.24
N CYS A 61 12.09 -1.23 16.89
CA CYS A 61 11.57 0.12 17.12
C CYS A 61 12.40 0.95 18.09
N LYS A 62 13.19 0.31 18.97
CA LYS A 62 14.16 0.99 19.86
C LYS A 62 15.40 1.53 19.16
N ARG A 63 15.60 1.23 17.86
CA ARG A 63 16.73 1.77 17.09
C ARG A 63 16.39 3.17 16.58
N PRO A 64 17.13 4.24 16.97
CA PRO A 64 16.74 5.62 16.65
C PRO A 64 16.53 5.90 15.16
N VAL A 65 17.42 5.40 14.30
CA VAL A 65 17.32 5.62 12.84
C VAL A 65 16.08 4.95 12.22
N PHE A 66 15.62 3.85 12.81
CA PHE A 66 14.41 3.16 12.36
C PHE A 66 13.17 3.83 12.93
N ALA A 67 13.20 4.22 14.21
CA ALA A 67 12.13 4.91 14.91
C ALA A 67 11.65 6.18 14.17
N GLU A 68 12.59 6.98 13.66
CA GLU A 68 12.30 8.18 12.85
C GLU A 68 11.52 7.90 11.55
N LYS A 69 11.50 6.64 11.07
CA LYS A 69 10.89 6.22 9.81
C LYS A 69 9.68 5.31 10.02
N ALA A 70 9.26 5.09 11.26
CA ALA A 70 8.25 4.09 11.60
C ALA A 70 6.80 4.52 11.28
N GLU A 71 6.56 5.82 11.15
CA GLU A 71 5.23 6.40 10.96
C GLU A 71 5.18 7.30 9.73
N TYR A 72 4.04 7.32 9.04
CA TYR A 72 3.73 8.29 7.99
C TYR A 72 2.51 9.14 8.41
N LYS A 73 2.40 10.34 7.83
CA LYS A 73 1.26 11.24 8.01
C LYS A 73 0.82 11.72 6.64
N LYS A 74 -0.44 11.49 6.27
CA LYS A 74 -1.01 11.87 4.97
C LYS A 74 -2.33 12.64 5.13
N PRO A 75 -2.58 13.72 4.36
CA PRO A 75 -3.87 14.38 4.30
C PRO A 75 -4.86 13.57 3.44
N VAL A 76 -6.07 13.39 3.94
CA VAL A 76 -7.19 12.72 3.27
C VAL A 76 -8.49 13.47 3.59
N GLY A 77 -9.13 14.04 2.57
CA GLY A 77 -10.46 14.66 2.70
C GLY A 77 -10.56 15.73 3.78
N GLY A 78 -9.55 16.60 3.90
CA GLY A 78 -9.49 17.66 4.93
C GLY A 78 -9.08 17.21 6.33
N THR A 79 -8.83 15.91 6.54
CA THR A 79 -8.26 15.37 7.79
C THR A 79 -6.85 14.84 7.54
N THR A 80 -6.07 14.58 8.60
CA THR A 80 -4.78 13.90 8.47
C THR A 80 -4.85 12.53 9.10
N ILE A 81 -4.36 11.53 8.37
CA ILE A 81 -4.26 10.14 8.82
C ILE A 81 -2.81 9.87 9.17
N LYS A 82 -2.57 9.33 10.37
CA LYS A 82 -1.29 8.80 10.81
C LYS A 82 -1.35 7.29 10.82
N GLY A 83 -0.25 6.63 10.49
CA GLY A 83 -0.22 5.18 10.47
C GLY A 83 1.18 4.59 10.34
N PRO A 84 1.29 3.26 10.47
CA PRO A 84 2.55 2.54 10.30
C PRO A 84 3.11 2.78 8.90
N SER A 85 4.40 3.11 8.79
CA SER A 85 5.04 3.28 7.48
C SER A 85 5.22 1.95 6.76
N ILE A 86 5.53 2.01 5.46
CA ILE A 86 5.90 0.81 4.68
C ILE A 86 7.06 0.07 5.36
N ARG A 87 8.04 0.82 5.90
CA ARG A 87 9.22 0.23 6.57
C ARG A 87 8.88 -0.46 7.87
N LEU A 88 7.93 0.08 8.64
CA LEU A 88 7.44 -0.60 9.83
C LEU A 88 6.71 -1.88 9.46
N ALA A 89 5.87 -1.86 8.42
CA ALA A 89 5.14 -3.05 7.99
C ALA A 89 6.06 -4.15 7.43
N GLU A 90 7.01 -3.81 6.56
CA GLU A 90 8.00 -4.77 6.04
C GLU A 90 8.77 -5.45 7.18
N LEU A 91 9.20 -4.66 8.17
CA LEU A 91 9.88 -5.19 9.34
C LEU A 91 8.93 -6.05 10.19
N ALA A 92 7.72 -5.57 10.46
CA ALA A 92 6.74 -6.29 11.26
C ALA A 92 6.40 -7.65 10.65
N LEU A 93 6.14 -7.72 9.34
CA LEU A 93 5.86 -8.98 8.65
C LEU A 93 7.03 -9.95 8.71
N ARG A 94 8.26 -9.44 8.56
CA ARG A 94 9.47 -10.25 8.65
C ARG A 94 9.68 -10.83 10.05
N GLU A 95 9.52 -10.01 11.10
CA GLU A 95 9.73 -10.45 12.48
C GLU A 95 8.53 -11.25 13.03
N TRP A 96 7.32 -11.05 12.47
CA TRP A 96 6.13 -11.84 12.77
C TRP A 96 6.34 -13.32 12.43
N GLY A 97 7.06 -13.57 11.34
CA GLY A 97 7.45 -14.90 10.90
C GLY A 97 6.32 -15.63 10.17
N ASN A 98 6.69 -16.64 9.37
CA ASN A 98 5.73 -17.51 8.66
C ASN A 98 4.68 -16.73 7.84
N VAL A 99 5.07 -15.59 7.26
CA VAL A 99 4.26 -14.81 6.31
C VAL A 99 4.95 -14.83 4.95
N THR A 100 4.17 -15.06 3.89
CA THR A 100 4.62 -14.91 2.50
C THR A 100 3.89 -13.75 1.84
N THR A 101 4.61 -13.02 0.99
CA THR A 101 4.05 -11.96 0.14
C THR A 101 4.35 -12.28 -1.31
N GLU A 102 3.33 -12.39 -2.13
CA GLU A 102 3.46 -12.81 -3.53
C GLU A 102 2.80 -11.79 -4.45
N THR A 103 3.43 -11.52 -5.59
CA THR A 103 2.90 -10.64 -6.63
C THR A 103 2.71 -11.42 -7.91
N GLN A 104 1.54 -11.26 -8.51
CA GLN A 104 1.16 -11.94 -9.74
C GLN A 104 0.57 -10.94 -10.73
N THR A 105 1.15 -10.87 -11.93
CA THR A 105 0.50 -10.18 -13.05
C THR A 105 -0.69 -11.02 -13.53
N VAL A 106 -1.90 -10.50 -13.33
CA VAL A 106 -3.15 -11.19 -13.68
C VAL A 106 -3.52 -10.90 -15.15
N TYR A 107 -3.22 -9.70 -15.60
CA TYR A 107 -3.57 -9.25 -16.94
C TYR A 107 -2.62 -8.14 -17.40
N GLU A 108 -2.31 -8.12 -18.69
CA GLU A 108 -1.51 -7.07 -19.29
C GLU A 108 -1.94 -6.86 -20.75
N ASP A 109 -2.16 -5.60 -21.13
CA ASP A 109 -2.35 -5.16 -22.51
C ASP A 109 -1.42 -3.97 -22.82
N ASP A 110 -1.62 -3.29 -23.94
CA ASP A 110 -0.82 -2.14 -24.36
C ASP A 110 -0.98 -0.89 -23.47
N ASN A 111 -2.05 -0.80 -22.69
CA ASN A 111 -2.46 0.38 -21.95
C ASN A 111 -2.39 0.18 -20.43
N VAL A 112 -2.64 -1.04 -19.94
CA VAL A 112 -2.75 -1.36 -18.52
C VAL A 112 -2.06 -2.68 -18.16
N ARG A 113 -1.57 -2.75 -16.92
CA ARG A 113 -1.13 -3.97 -16.24
C ARG A 113 -1.94 -4.12 -14.96
N ARG A 114 -2.54 -5.28 -14.72
CA ARG A 114 -3.24 -5.62 -13.47
C ARG A 114 -2.37 -6.58 -12.69
N VAL A 115 -2.00 -6.17 -11.48
CA VAL A 115 -1.16 -6.95 -10.58
C VAL A 115 -1.97 -7.27 -9.34
N LYS A 116 -1.95 -8.53 -8.91
CA LYS A 116 -2.55 -8.97 -7.67
C LYS A 116 -1.45 -9.28 -6.67
N VAL A 117 -1.57 -8.71 -5.49
CA VAL A 117 -0.66 -8.93 -4.37
C VAL A 117 -1.38 -9.78 -3.34
N PHE A 118 -0.69 -10.80 -2.84
CA PHE A 118 -1.14 -11.69 -1.78
C PHE A 118 -0.26 -11.50 -0.55
N CYS A 119 -0.86 -11.49 0.62
CA CYS A 119 -0.20 -11.58 1.90
C CYS A 119 -0.84 -12.76 2.64
N THR A 120 -0.07 -13.83 2.84
CA THR A 120 -0.58 -15.09 3.39
C THR A 120 0.20 -15.45 4.64
N ASP A 121 -0.51 -15.70 5.71
CA ASP A 121 0.01 -16.35 6.91
C ASP A 121 0.03 -17.87 6.69
N LEU A 122 1.22 -18.46 6.71
CA LEU A 122 1.45 -19.88 6.45
C LEU A 122 1.03 -20.80 7.62
N GLU A 123 0.82 -20.28 8.82
CA GLU A 123 0.34 -21.06 9.97
C GLU A 123 -1.19 -21.13 10.00
N THR A 124 -1.84 -19.97 9.85
CA THR A 124 -3.30 -19.87 9.92
C THR A 124 -3.99 -20.06 8.57
N ASN A 125 -3.23 -20.01 7.48
CA ASN A 125 -3.72 -19.95 6.10
C ASN A 125 -4.64 -18.72 5.84
N ALA A 126 -4.58 -17.70 6.70
CA ALA A 126 -5.26 -16.44 6.47
C ALA A 126 -4.58 -15.72 5.30
N MET A 127 -5.38 -15.35 4.29
CA MET A 127 -4.88 -14.71 3.07
C MET A 127 -5.66 -13.43 2.79
N PHE A 128 -4.92 -12.33 2.68
CA PHE A 128 -5.45 -11.07 2.19
C PHE A 128 -4.84 -10.76 0.84
N ALA A 129 -5.67 -10.35 -0.12
CA ALA A 129 -5.21 -10.05 -1.46
C ALA A 129 -5.89 -8.79 -1.98
N LYS A 130 -5.13 -8.00 -2.73
CA LYS A 130 -5.62 -6.81 -3.40
C LYS A 130 -5.10 -6.79 -4.82
N GLU A 131 -6.02 -6.48 -5.73
CA GLU A 131 -5.69 -6.25 -7.13
C GLU A 131 -5.56 -4.75 -7.39
N ILE A 132 -4.49 -4.38 -8.09
CA ILE A 132 -4.16 -3.03 -8.50
C ILE A 132 -4.07 -2.95 -10.02
N THR A 133 -4.59 -1.86 -10.59
CA THR A 133 -4.51 -1.57 -12.02
C THR A 133 -3.54 -0.43 -12.24
N LEU A 134 -2.54 -0.67 -13.09
CA LEU A 134 -1.51 0.28 -13.46
C LEU A 134 -1.72 0.71 -14.90
N SER A 135 -1.81 2.02 -15.15
CA SER A 135 -1.69 2.53 -16.52
C SER A 135 -0.23 2.51 -16.97
N LYS A 136 0.03 2.09 -18.21
CA LYS A 136 1.34 2.16 -18.92
C LYS A 136 1.63 3.57 -19.44
N THR A 137 1.17 4.57 -18.71
CA THR A 137 1.33 5.99 -19.02
C THR A 137 1.90 6.72 -17.82
N VAL A 138 2.73 7.73 -18.10
CA VAL A 138 3.30 8.65 -17.12
C VAL A 138 3.12 10.08 -17.56
N GLU A 139 3.13 10.99 -16.60
CA GLU A 139 3.10 12.41 -16.85
C GLU A 139 4.51 13.00 -16.84
N ARG A 140 4.83 13.80 -17.86
CA ARG A 140 6.12 14.48 -18.02
C ARG A 140 5.90 15.90 -18.50
N LYS A 141 6.73 16.83 -18.01
CA LYS A 141 6.78 18.22 -18.50
C LYS A 141 7.40 18.32 -19.90
N ASN A 142 8.32 17.40 -20.21
CA ASN A 142 8.97 17.33 -21.50
C ASN A 142 8.59 16.04 -22.25
N ILE A 143 8.41 16.17 -23.56
CA ILE A 143 8.01 15.13 -24.49
C ILE A 143 9.16 14.63 -25.38
N THR A 144 10.35 15.23 -25.31
CA THR A 144 11.47 14.90 -26.21
C THR A 144 11.70 13.39 -26.31
N GLY A 145 11.53 12.85 -27.52
CA GLY A 145 11.74 11.44 -27.83
C GLY A 145 10.64 10.47 -27.39
N ARG A 146 9.45 10.96 -26.98
CA ARG A 146 8.33 10.13 -26.54
C ARG A 146 7.04 10.46 -27.29
N GLU A 147 6.17 9.47 -27.45
CA GLU A 147 4.86 9.62 -28.08
C GLU A 147 3.87 10.34 -27.14
N LYS A 148 3.20 11.38 -27.65
CA LYS A 148 2.13 12.10 -26.93
C LYS A 148 0.85 11.28 -27.00
N ILE A 149 0.33 10.87 -25.85
CA ILE A 149 -1.00 10.25 -25.73
C ILE A 149 -2.04 11.33 -25.39
N GLY A 150 -1.66 12.32 -24.58
CA GLY A 150 -2.54 13.42 -24.20
C GLY A 150 -1.79 14.54 -23.48
N GLU A 151 -2.52 15.56 -23.05
CA GLU A 151 -2.00 16.61 -22.17
C GLU A 151 -3.07 17.04 -21.17
N ARG A 152 -2.61 17.54 -20.01
CA ARG A 152 -3.47 18.17 -19.03
C ARG A 152 -2.71 19.29 -18.33
N ILE A 153 -3.45 20.19 -17.71
CA ILE A 153 -2.89 21.20 -16.82
C ILE A 153 -2.77 20.58 -15.42
N ASN A 154 -1.60 20.69 -14.79
CA ASN A 154 -1.39 20.22 -13.42
C ASN A 154 -1.93 21.23 -12.39
N SER A 155 -1.91 20.88 -11.10
CA SER A 155 -2.34 21.78 -10.03
C SER A 155 -1.50 23.07 -9.92
N GLN A 156 -0.34 23.12 -10.58
CA GLN A 156 0.54 24.29 -10.65
C GLN A 156 0.27 25.16 -11.88
N GLY A 157 -0.75 24.85 -12.69
CA GLY A 157 -1.08 25.59 -13.90
C GLY A 157 -0.17 25.29 -15.10
N GLU A 158 0.73 24.32 -14.98
CA GLU A 158 1.65 23.94 -16.04
C GLU A 158 1.07 22.82 -16.91
N VAL A 159 1.35 22.86 -18.21
CA VAL A 159 0.99 21.78 -19.13
C VAL A 159 1.91 20.59 -18.88
N VAL A 160 1.31 19.44 -18.57
CA VAL A 160 1.98 18.14 -18.49
C VAL A 160 1.46 17.22 -19.58
N PHE A 161 2.37 16.52 -20.23
CA PHE A 161 2.06 15.56 -21.29
C PHE A 161 1.91 14.17 -20.69
N ILE A 162 0.87 13.46 -21.11
CA ILE A 162 0.67 12.04 -20.85
C ILE A 162 1.38 11.30 -21.96
N VAL A 163 2.43 10.55 -21.62
CA VAL A 163 3.27 9.80 -22.55
C VAL A 163 3.32 8.33 -22.16
N ARG A 164 3.70 7.46 -23.10
CA ARG A 164 3.94 6.05 -22.80
C ARG A 164 5.06 5.91 -21.77
N ALA A 165 4.81 5.10 -20.74
CA ALA A 165 5.80 4.82 -19.71
C ALA A 165 6.94 3.97 -20.30
N THR A 166 8.18 4.25 -19.91
CA THR A 166 9.26 3.29 -20.12
C THR A 166 9.10 2.10 -19.18
N ASP A 167 9.76 0.98 -19.48
CA ASP A 167 9.72 -0.21 -18.63
C ASP A 167 10.22 0.09 -17.20
N ASP A 168 11.28 0.89 -17.07
CA ASP A 168 11.80 1.31 -15.76
C ASP A 168 10.81 2.16 -14.96
N GLU A 169 10.09 3.07 -15.63
CA GLU A 169 9.07 3.91 -15.00
C GLU A 169 7.86 3.08 -14.57
N LEU A 170 7.46 2.10 -15.39
CA LEU A 170 6.39 1.17 -15.08
C LEU A 170 6.77 0.29 -13.89
N ASN A 171 7.97 -0.29 -13.87
CA ASN A 171 8.48 -1.12 -12.77
C ASN A 171 8.57 -0.32 -11.46
N THR A 172 9.02 0.93 -11.51
CA THR A 172 9.08 1.81 -10.34
C THR A 172 7.69 2.11 -9.79
N LYS A 173 6.72 2.41 -10.68
CA LYS A 173 5.32 2.64 -10.31
C LYS A 173 4.68 1.39 -9.71
N GLU A 174 5.00 0.23 -10.26
CA GLU A 174 4.54 -1.08 -9.78
C GLU A 174 5.08 -1.37 -8.38
N ALA A 175 6.39 -1.27 -8.18
CA ALA A 175 7.01 -1.50 -6.88
C ALA A 175 6.41 -0.59 -5.79
N ALA A 176 6.21 0.71 -6.09
CA ALA A 176 5.63 1.64 -5.13
C ALA A 176 4.18 1.28 -4.73
N LEU A 177 3.36 0.81 -5.67
CA LEU A 177 1.99 0.38 -5.38
C LEU A 177 1.97 -0.96 -4.64
N VAL A 178 2.83 -1.91 -5.03
CA VAL A 178 2.99 -3.20 -4.35
C VAL A 178 3.36 -2.99 -2.89
N SER A 179 4.37 -2.17 -2.58
CA SER A 179 4.77 -1.89 -1.20
C SER A 179 3.63 -1.32 -0.34
N LYS A 180 2.78 -0.46 -0.92
CA LYS A 180 1.59 0.09 -0.22
C LYS A 180 0.55 -0.99 0.06
N VAL A 181 0.33 -1.87 -0.90
CA VAL A 181 -0.59 -2.99 -0.75
C VAL A 181 -0.06 -3.99 0.28
N VAL A 182 1.22 -4.36 0.22
CA VAL A 182 1.86 -5.23 1.22
C VAL A 182 1.75 -4.63 2.62
N ARG A 183 1.96 -3.31 2.78
CA ARG A 183 1.71 -2.65 4.06
C ARG A 183 0.27 -2.82 4.52
N ASN A 184 -0.69 -2.42 3.69
CA ASN A 184 -2.10 -2.37 4.10
C ASN A 184 -2.68 -3.77 4.36
N GLU A 185 -2.39 -4.73 3.48
CA GLU A 185 -2.94 -6.08 3.56
C GLU A 185 -2.13 -6.98 4.49
N GLY A 186 -0.80 -6.83 4.52
CA GLY A 186 0.07 -7.59 5.40
C GLY A 186 -0.15 -7.25 6.88
N LEU A 187 -0.30 -5.97 7.23
CA LEU A 187 -0.56 -5.58 8.62
C LEU A 187 -1.87 -6.15 9.18
N ARG A 188 -2.81 -6.58 8.34
CA ARG A 188 -4.04 -7.27 8.78
C ARG A 188 -3.76 -8.66 9.36
N LEU A 189 -2.60 -9.25 9.07
CA LEU A 189 -2.16 -10.54 9.61
C LEU A 189 -1.57 -10.41 11.03
N ILE A 190 -1.29 -9.19 11.48
CA ILE A 190 -0.68 -8.92 12.78
C ILE A 190 -1.74 -8.28 13.68
N PRO A 191 -1.89 -8.73 14.95
CA PRO A 191 -2.74 -8.06 15.92
C PRO A 191 -2.43 -6.55 16.01
N THR A 192 -3.48 -5.73 15.95
CA THR A 192 -3.34 -4.27 15.86
C THR A 192 -2.66 -3.66 17.09
N ASP A 193 -2.91 -4.22 18.27
CA ASP A 193 -2.30 -3.84 19.54
C ASP A 193 -0.76 -3.93 19.51
N ILE A 194 -0.20 -4.95 18.87
CA ILE A 194 1.25 -5.11 18.72
C ILE A 194 1.84 -3.98 17.84
N ILE A 195 1.12 -3.59 16.79
CA ILE A 195 1.56 -2.53 15.87
C ILE A 195 1.44 -1.16 16.54
N GLU A 196 0.36 -0.92 17.29
CA GLU A 196 0.17 0.30 18.07
C GLU A 196 1.26 0.46 19.13
N GLU A 197 1.56 -0.61 19.88
CA GLU A 197 2.66 -0.61 20.83
C GLU A 197 4.02 -0.35 20.16
N ALA A 198 4.28 -0.97 19.01
CA ALA A 198 5.50 -0.73 18.24
C ALA A 198 5.64 0.74 17.82
N LEU A 199 4.53 1.37 17.40
CA LEU A 199 4.50 2.79 17.08
C LEU A 199 4.76 3.66 18.31
N GLU A 200 4.19 3.33 19.46
CA GLU A 200 4.45 4.05 20.72
C GLU A 200 5.93 3.99 21.11
N VAL A 201 6.53 2.80 21.05
CA VAL A 201 7.97 2.61 21.30
C VAL A 201 8.80 3.42 20.31
N ALA A 202 8.49 3.37 19.01
CA ALA A 202 9.19 4.13 18.00
C ALA A 202 9.07 5.65 18.23
N ARG A 203 7.88 6.17 18.52
CA ARG A 203 7.67 7.60 18.82
C ARG A 203 8.49 8.03 20.04
N LYS A 204 8.52 7.21 21.09
CA LYS A 204 9.33 7.47 22.29
C LYS A 204 10.82 7.51 21.96
N THR A 205 11.34 6.50 21.27
CA THR A 205 12.75 6.44 20.86
C THR A 205 13.14 7.62 19.97
N ALA A 206 12.31 8.00 19.00
CA ALA A 206 12.56 9.15 18.15
C ALA A 206 12.54 10.47 18.94
N SER A 207 11.62 10.61 19.90
CA SER A 207 11.56 11.76 20.80
C SER A 207 12.79 11.86 21.70
N ASP A 208 13.19 10.76 22.32
CA ASP A 208 14.36 10.72 23.20
C ASP A 208 15.64 11.06 22.42
N LYS A 209 15.80 10.52 21.21
CA LYS A 209 16.94 10.89 20.35
C LYS A 209 16.93 12.37 19.94
N THR A 210 15.74 12.93 19.72
CA THR A 210 15.58 14.35 19.40
C THR A 210 15.93 15.24 20.59
N LYS A 211 15.65 14.79 21.84
CA LYS A 211 16.03 15.53 23.05
C LYS A 211 17.53 15.53 23.32
N GLU A 212 18.24 14.46 22.93
CA GLU A 212 19.70 14.40 23.04
C GLU A 212 20.40 15.47 22.20
N ASP A 213 19.92 15.69 20.96
CA ASP A 213 20.48 16.70 20.05
C ASP A 213 19.39 17.33 19.17
N PRO A 214 18.69 18.36 19.69
CA PRO A 214 17.61 19.03 18.95
C PRO A 214 18.12 19.75 17.70
N ALA A 215 19.34 20.30 17.74
CA ALA A 215 19.91 21.07 16.64
C ALA A 215 20.24 20.16 15.45
N ALA A 216 20.89 19.02 15.70
CA ALA A 216 21.15 18.04 14.64
C ALA A 216 19.85 17.44 14.08
N ALA A 217 18.86 17.18 14.93
CA ALA A 217 17.55 16.69 14.49
C ALA A 217 16.84 17.69 13.57
N LYS A 218 16.92 18.99 13.89
CA LYS A 218 16.42 20.09 13.06
C LYS A 218 17.12 20.13 11.70
N HIS A 219 18.45 20.22 11.68
CA HIS A 219 19.19 20.32 10.42
C HIS A 219 18.92 19.11 9.51
N LYS A 220 18.92 17.90 10.10
CA LYS A 220 18.63 16.67 9.36
C LYS A 220 17.26 16.69 8.68
N ILE A 221 16.21 17.22 9.34
CA ILE A 221 14.88 17.28 8.73
C ILE A 221 14.82 18.37 7.66
N LEU A 222 15.44 19.54 7.88
CA LEU A 222 15.50 20.62 6.89
C LEU A 222 16.22 20.15 5.62
N ASP A 223 17.36 19.48 5.77
CA ASP A 223 18.12 18.90 4.65
C ASP A 223 17.31 17.84 3.90
N ALA A 224 16.53 17.03 4.61
CA ALA A 224 15.67 16.02 4.00
C ALA A 224 14.58 16.65 3.11
N PHE A 225 13.95 17.72 3.58
CA PHE A 225 12.97 18.48 2.78
C PHE A 225 13.65 19.24 1.61
N ALA A 226 14.82 19.83 1.83
CA ALA A 226 15.56 20.53 0.78
C ALA A 226 15.93 19.60 -0.39
N ASN A 227 16.30 18.34 -0.10
CA ASN A 227 16.59 17.32 -1.11
C ASN A 227 15.40 16.97 -2.02
N ILE A 228 14.17 17.25 -1.59
CA ILE A 228 12.96 17.08 -2.40
C ILE A 228 12.39 18.43 -2.89
N GLY A 229 13.20 19.50 -2.79
CA GLY A 229 12.88 20.83 -3.31
C GLY A 229 11.95 21.66 -2.42
N ILE A 230 11.79 21.31 -1.15
CA ILE A 230 10.98 22.04 -0.17
C ILE A 230 11.93 22.80 0.75
N MET A 231 11.86 24.13 0.73
CA MET A 231 12.82 24.99 1.41
C MET A 231 12.36 25.30 2.85
N PRO A 232 13.26 25.76 3.74
CA PRO A 232 12.88 26.14 5.10
C PRO A 232 11.73 27.13 5.17
N THR A 233 11.64 28.07 4.22
CA THR A 233 10.53 29.05 4.11
C THR A 233 9.16 28.38 3.91
N ASP A 234 9.10 27.28 3.16
CA ASP A 234 7.86 26.53 2.96
C ASP A 234 7.43 25.84 4.26
N LEU A 235 8.40 25.33 5.01
CA LEU A 235 8.16 24.71 6.31
C LEU A 235 7.69 25.73 7.35
N GLU A 236 8.24 26.94 7.36
CA GLU A 236 7.79 28.05 8.21
C GLU A 236 6.34 28.44 7.91
N GLN A 237 5.96 28.45 6.63
CA GLN A 237 4.57 28.68 6.23
C GLN A 237 3.63 27.57 6.73
N TYR A 238 4.06 26.31 6.69
CA TYR A 238 3.29 25.18 7.20
C TYR A 238 3.14 25.22 8.72
N LEU A 239 4.21 25.54 9.45
CA LEU A 239 4.26 25.59 10.91
C LEU A 239 3.62 26.85 11.49
N GLY A 240 3.62 27.96 10.73
CA GLY A 240 3.13 29.27 11.19
C GLY A 240 4.12 30.02 12.10
N HIS A 241 5.37 29.55 12.21
CA HIS A 241 6.44 30.20 12.96
C HIS A 241 7.82 29.87 12.39
N PRO A 242 8.88 30.61 12.78
CA PRO A 242 10.24 30.36 12.30
C PRO A 242 10.75 28.95 12.61
N THR A 243 11.57 28.40 11.72
CA THR A 243 12.16 27.06 11.85
C THR A 243 13.10 26.93 13.04
N ASP A 244 13.59 28.03 13.59
CA ASP A 244 14.40 28.03 14.81
C ASP A 244 13.63 27.60 16.07
N ASN A 245 12.30 27.75 16.07
CA ASN A 245 11.45 27.45 17.22
C ASN A 245 10.70 26.12 17.08
N ILE A 246 11.16 25.22 16.21
CA ILE A 246 10.51 23.92 16.00
C ILE A 246 10.51 23.09 17.29
N GLN A 247 9.33 22.64 17.68
CA GLN A 247 9.12 21.79 18.83
C GLN A 247 9.39 20.31 18.49
N PRO A 248 9.79 19.47 19.47
CA PRO A 248 10.02 18.04 19.22
C PRO A 248 8.82 17.29 18.60
N ALA A 249 7.60 17.69 18.94
CA ALA A 249 6.39 17.12 18.35
C ALA A 249 6.24 17.48 16.86
N GLU A 250 6.59 18.70 16.49
CA GLU A 250 6.57 19.18 15.11
C GLU A 250 7.65 18.49 14.27
N LEU A 251 8.83 18.21 14.83
CA LEU A 251 9.86 17.39 14.17
C LEU A 251 9.34 15.99 13.84
N ASN A 252 8.59 15.36 14.74
CA ASN A 252 7.99 14.06 14.48
C ASN A 252 6.92 14.13 13.39
N ASP A 253 6.08 15.16 13.41
CA ASP A 253 5.09 15.39 12.37
C ASP A 253 5.74 15.62 11.00
N LEU A 254 6.80 16.43 10.93
CA LEU A 254 7.57 16.67 9.72
C LEU A 254 8.23 15.39 9.19
N ARG A 255 8.78 14.53 10.06
CA ARG A 255 9.31 13.21 9.66
C ARG A 255 8.23 12.33 9.02
N ALA A 256 7.04 12.29 9.63
CA ALA A 256 5.92 11.50 9.14
C ALA A 256 5.39 12.03 7.79
N ILE A 257 5.35 13.35 7.61
CA ILE A 257 5.02 14.01 6.34
C ILE A 257 6.05 13.68 5.26
N HIS A 258 7.33 13.83 5.59
CA HIS A 258 8.43 13.51 4.68
C HIS A 258 8.38 12.04 4.26
N ALA A 259 8.08 11.11 5.18
CA ALA A 259 7.90 9.70 4.86
C ALA A 259 6.75 9.49 3.85
N ALA A 260 5.59 10.12 4.06
CA ALA A 260 4.46 10.01 3.14
C ALA A 260 4.75 10.59 1.74
N ILE A 261 5.52 11.69 1.66
CA ILE A 261 5.94 12.28 0.38
C ILE A 261 6.94 11.36 -0.33
N LYS A 262 7.94 10.86 0.41
CA LYS A 262 8.96 9.95 -0.12
C LYS A 262 8.35 8.64 -0.63
N ASP A 263 7.33 8.12 0.05
CA ASP A 263 6.60 6.92 -0.36
C ASP A 263 5.59 7.21 -1.50
N GLY A 264 5.53 8.46 -1.98
CA GLY A 264 4.64 8.90 -3.07
C GLY A 264 3.16 8.77 -2.71
N GLU A 265 2.82 8.89 -1.42
CA GLU A 265 1.44 8.82 -0.94
C GLU A 265 0.76 10.18 -0.86
N ALA A 266 1.55 11.25 -0.74
CA ALA A 266 1.10 12.64 -0.74
C ALA A 266 2.12 13.52 -1.45
N LYS A 267 1.69 14.70 -1.89
CA LYS A 267 2.55 15.78 -2.38
C LYS A 267 2.59 16.90 -1.34
N TRP A 268 3.62 17.73 -1.38
CA TRP A 268 3.72 18.91 -0.50
C TRP A 268 2.50 19.83 -0.62
N SER A 269 1.98 20.01 -1.84
CA SER A 269 0.75 20.76 -2.13
C SER A 269 -0.43 20.32 -1.25
N ASP A 270 -0.55 19.03 -0.98
CA ASP A 270 -1.67 18.45 -0.25
C ASP A 270 -1.67 18.86 1.24
N TYR A 271 -0.55 19.37 1.76
CA TYR A 271 -0.41 19.83 3.15
C TYR A 271 -0.62 21.34 3.31
N ILE A 272 -0.44 22.11 2.23
CA ILE A 272 -0.56 23.57 2.23
C ILE A 272 -1.92 24.05 1.69
N GLU A 273 -2.59 23.22 0.90
CA GLU A 273 -3.99 23.46 0.53
C GLU A 273 -4.84 23.42 1.80
N LYS A 274 -5.29 24.59 2.25
CA LYS A 274 -6.40 24.66 3.21
C LYS A 274 -7.55 23.87 2.59
N PRO A 275 -8.24 23.00 3.35
CA PRO A 275 -9.48 22.44 2.84
C PRO A 275 -10.31 23.61 2.34
N VAL A 276 -10.70 23.56 1.07
CA VAL A 276 -11.79 24.41 0.59
C VAL A 276 -12.91 24.14 1.56
N THR A 277 -13.14 25.11 2.45
CA THR A 277 -14.33 25.16 3.26
C THR A 277 -15.46 25.30 2.27
N ASP A 278 -15.98 24.18 1.79
CA ASP A 278 -17.41 24.07 1.63
C ASP A 278 -17.96 24.27 3.03
N ALA A 279 -18.17 25.56 3.35
CA ALA A 279 -18.95 26.00 4.47
C ALA A 279 -20.36 25.48 4.24
N ASN A 280 -20.58 24.23 4.63
CA ASN A 280 -21.89 23.68 4.87
C ASN A 280 -21.83 23.03 6.26
N PRO A 281 -22.18 23.76 7.33
CA PRO A 281 -22.22 23.19 8.67
C PRO A 281 -23.48 22.31 8.76
N ALA A 282 -23.39 21.06 8.34
CA ALA A 282 -24.46 20.09 8.49
C ALA A 282 -23.92 18.68 8.79
N GLY A 283 -22.97 18.60 9.72
CA GLY A 283 -22.36 17.35 10.17
C GLY A 283 -22.93 16.75 11.46
N THR A 284 -23.99 17.32 12.05
CA THR A 284 -24.57 16.83 13.33
C THR A 284 -25.91 16.10 13.21
N ASN A 285 -26.43 15.86 11.99
CA ASN A 285 -27.78 15.29 11.82
C ASN A 285 -27.87 13.85 11.30
N ALA A 286 -26.76 13.11 11.16
CA ALA A 286 -26.81 11.70 10.75
C ALA A 286 -27.25 10.75 11.90
N ALA A 287 -26.82 11.02 13.14
CA ALA A 287 -27.21 10.22 14.30
C ALA A 287 -28.66 10.52 14.77
N ALA A 288 -29.11 11.78 14.67
CA ALA A 288 -30.46 12.19 15.04
C ALA A 288 -31.53 11.71 14.05
N LYS A 289 -31.25 11.74 12.73
CA LYS A 289 -32.19 11.21 11.72
C LYS A 289 -32.34 9.69 11.79
N THR A 290 -31.31 8.96 12.23
CA THR A 290 -31.38 7.50 12.37
C THR A 290 -32.18 7.10 13.62
N ARG A 291 -32.08 7.86 14.73
CA ARG A 291 -32.92 7.65 15.92
C ARG A 291 -34.39 8.02 15.70
N ALA A 292 -34.67 9.16 15.06
CA ALA A 292 -36.04 9.59 14.79
C ALA A 292 -36.78 8.66 13.81
N LYS A 293 -36.06 8.07 12.83
CA LYS A 293 -36.66 7.10 11.89
C LYS A 293 -36.89 5.73 12.53
N ALA A 294 -36.10 5.34 13.54
CA ALA A 294 -36.30 4.11 14.31
C ALA A 294 -37.45 4.21 15.32
N GLU A 295 -37.66 5.38 15.93
CA GLU A 295 -38.80 5.62 16.84
C GLU A 295 -40.13 5.74 16.08
N ALA A 296 -40.13 6.38 14.90
CA ALA A 296 -41.32 6.44 14.04
C ALA A 296 -41.76 5.05 13.53
N LEU A 297 -40.81 4.14 13.26
CA LEU A 297 -41.13 2.77 12.84
C LEU A 297 -41.70 1.93 14.00
N LYS A 298 -41.23 2.12 15.23
CA LYS A 298 -41.76 1.43 16.42
C LYS A 298 -43.18 1.88 16.77
N ASN A 299 -43.49 3.17 16.63
CA ASN A 299 -44.83 3.68 16.90
C ASN A 299 -45.85 3.30 15.82
N GLY A 300 -45.40 3.11 14.56
CA GLY A 300 -46.25 2.63 13.47
C GLY A 300 -46.65 1.14 13.60
N LEU A 301 -45.77 0.29 14.11
CA LEU A 301 -46.08 -1.15 14.31
C LEU A 301 -47.03 -1.41 15.48
N ASN A 302 -47.04 -0.57 16.52
CA ASN A 302 -47.94 -0.74 17.67
C ASN A 302 -49.37 -0.25 17.41
N GLN A 303 -49.63 0.51 16.34
CA GLN A 303 -50.99 0.96 15.98
C GLN A 303 -51.68 0.04 14.96
N GLN A 304 -50.99 -0.96 14.41
CA GLN A 304 -51.57 -1.94 13.48
C GLN A 304 -51.93 -3.28 14.14
N ASN A 305 -51.60 -3.48 15.42
CA ASN A 305 -51.91 -4.69 16.20
C ASN A 305 -52.78 -4.40 17.45
N SER A 306 -53.63 -3.37 17.39
CA SER A 306 -54.73 -3.14 18.33
C SER A 306 -56.05 -3.02 17.58
#